data_AF-A0A7X7X136-F1
#
_entry.id   AF-A0A7X7X136-F1
#
_cell.length_a   1.000
_cell.length_b   1.000
_cell.length_c   1.000
_cell.angle_alpha   90.00
_cell.angle_beta   90.00
_cell.angle_gamma   90.00
#
_symmetry.space_group_name_H-M   'P 1'
#
loop_
_entity.id
_entity.type
_entity.pdbx_description
1 polymer ?
#
loop_
_entity_poly.entity_id
_entity_poly.type
_entity_poly.pdbx_seq_one_letter_code
_entity_poly.pdbx_strand_id
1 'polypeptide(L)'
;NNPGRYVDPNGEEFSDFVDKNSNLITHIDDGSNAVFQQTGSGTSLHYSFIGYNDQGGENGVTSASVTSAIQEQQILNMENSALQDIGKGTHCNQGTQNILSTIQSIIPDISIQIRGKANDMNKILLSDKNIYYSSVSAKEAFAYANKGGLAIVTYTNPDPNRSGHIATLGVGKNKNTVANIGPKMYTGFVPLNKAISKNKPKVFFIFLINKLQTVTIKY
;
A
#
# COMPACT_ATOMS: atom_id res chain seq x y z
N ASN A 1 -24.19 -18.34 -32.26
CA ASN A 1 -22.79 -18.40 -31.80
C ASN A 1 -22.53 -17.30 -30.79
N ASN A 2 -22.80 -17.55 -29.52
CA ASN A 2 -22.34 -16.71 -28.42
C ASN A 2 -21.74 -17.68 -27.38
N PRO A 3 -20.41 -17.85 -27.34
CA PRO A 3 -19.81 -18.91 -26.54
C PRO A 3 -19.77 -18.51 -25.07
N GLY A 4 -20.25 -19.46 -24.25
CA GLY A 4 -20.19 -19.57 -22.79
C GLY A 4 -19.62 -18.40 -21.98
N ARG A 5 -20.51 -17.68 -21.28
CA ARG A 5 -20.17 -17.14 -19.97
C ARG A 5 -19.88 -18.33 -19.05
N TYR A 6 -18.60 -18.53 -18.71
CA TYR A 6 -18.21 -19.37 -17.59
C TYR A 6 -18.77 -18.72 -16.33
N VAL A 7 -19.93 -19.18 -15.89
CA VAL A 7 -20.41 -18.94 -14.53
C VAL A 7 -19.70 -19.97 -13.67
N ASP A 8 -18.72 -19.54 -12.90
CA ASP A 8 -18.01 -20.41 -11.96
C ASP A 8 -18.98 -20.83 -10.84
N PRO A 9 -19.28 -22.13 -10.67
CA PRO A 9 -20.22 -22.62 -9.68
C PRO A 9 -19.72 -22.54 -8.22
N ASN A 10 -18.46 -22.16 -7.98
CA ASN A 10 -17.84 -22.17 -6.66
C ASN A 10 -17.89 -20.82 -5.93
N GLY A 11 -18.29 -19.73 -6.61
CA GLY A 11 -18.33 -18.40 -5.99
C GLY A 11 -16.95 -17.92 -5.57
N GLU A 12 -15.97 -18.01 -6.47
CA GLU A 12 -14.68 -17.34 -6.30
C GLU A 12 -14.88 -15.83 -6.53
N GLU A 13 -14.21 -14.99 -5.74
CA GLU A 13 -14.59 -13.59 -5.48
C GLU A 13 -13.38 -12.68 -5.80
N PHE A 14 -13.49 -11.51 -6.46
CA PHE A 14 -12.31 -10.91 -7.15
C PHE A 14 -12.11 -9.36 -7.10
N SER A 15 -10.88 -8.89 -7.34
CA SER A 15 -10.59 -7.47 -7.63
C SER A 15 -9.81 -7.32 -8.94
N ASP A 16 -10.21 -6.36 -9.77
CA ASP A 16 -9.47 -5.98 -10.99
C ASP A 16 -8.59 -4.76 -10.74
N PHE A 17 -7.40 -4.80 -11.31
CA PHE A 17 -6.50 -3.68 -11.42
C PHE A 17 -6.32 -3.33 -12.89
N VAL A 18 -6.63 -2.09 -13.25
CA VAL A 18 -6.62 -1.63 -14.63
C VAL A 18 -5.68 -0.44 -14.83
N ASP A 19 -5.16 -0.28 -16.04
CA ASP A 19 -4.39 0.90 -16.42
C ASP A 19 -5.29 2.15 -16.56
N LYS A 20 -4.66 3.30 -16.83
CA LYS A 20 -5.37 4.58 -17.04
C LYS A 20 -6.39 4.57 -18.19
N ASN A 21 -6.32 3.60 -19.10
CA ASN A 21 -7.22 3.43 -20.23
C ASN A 21 -8.25 2.31 -19.98
N SER A 22 -8.32 1.80 -18.75
CA SER A 22 -9.18 0.70 -18.33
C SER A 22 -8.82 -0.66 -18.95
N ASN A 23 -7.58 -0.86 -19.41
CA ASN A 23 -7.10 -2.18 -19.79
C ASN A 23 -6.74 -2.97 -18.54
N LEU A 24 -7.17 -4.24 -18.47
CA LEU A 24 -6.83 -5.14 -17.36
C LEU A 24 -5.33 -5.37 -17.26
N ILE A 25 -4.76 -5.08 -16.08
CA ILE A 25 -3.38 -5.38 -15.72
C ILE A 25 -3.33 -6.72 -15.00
N THR A 26 -4.15 -6.87 -13.96
CA THR A 26 -4.24 -8.11 -13.19
C THR A 26 -5.61 -8.26 -12.56
N HIS A 27 -5.96 -9.52 -12.31
CA HIS A 27 -7.18 -9.97 -11.65
C HIS A 27 -6.76 -10.80 -10.44
N ILE A 28 -7.32 -10.50 -9.27
CA ILE A 28 -6.94 -11.13 -8.00
C ILE A 28 -8.16 -11.71 -7.33
N ASP A 29 -8.12 -13.01 -7.01
CA ASP A 29 -9.11 -13.71 -6.20
C ASP A 29 -8.97 -13.31 -4.72
N ASP A 30 -9.84 -12.39 -4.27
CA ASP A 30 -9.75 -11.71 -2.98
C ASP A 30 -11.09 -11.30 -2.33
N GLY A 31 -12.23 -11.81 -2.77
CA GLY A 31 -13.47 -11.56 -2.04
C GLY A 31 -14.40 -10.51 -2.62
N SER A 32 -13.97 -9.75 -3.61
CA SER A 32 -14.59 -8.46 -3.93
C SER A 32 -15.21 -8.45 -5.32
N ASN A 33 -15.70 -7.29 -5.76
CA ASN A 33 -15.90 -6.91 -7.17
C ASN A 33 -15.13 -5.61 -7.46
N ALA A 34 -14.08 -5.33 -6.70
CA ALA A 34 -13.52 -3.98 -6.64
C ALA A 34 -12.65 -3.71 -7.87
N VAL A 35 -12.80 -2.52 -8.44
CA VAL A 35 -11.97 -2.08 -9.56
C VAL A 35 -11.08 -0.94 -9.10
N PHE A 36 -9.78 -1.13 -9.31
CA PHE A 36 -8.74 -0.16 -9.03
C PHE A 36 -8.08 0.30 -10.33
N GLN A 37 -8.10 1.59 -10.59
CA GLN A 37 -7.52 2.18 -11.81
C GLN A 37 -6.26 2.97 -11.50
N GLN A 38 -5.22 2.79 -12.32
CA GLN A 38 -4.04 3.66 -12.27
C GLN A 38 -4.43 5.12 -12.56
N THR A 39 -4.09 6.01 -11.62
CA THR A 39 -4.28 7.45 -11.70
C THR A 39 -3.02 8.19 -11.25
N GLY A 40 -2.98 9.51 -11.49
CA GLY A 40 -1.77 10.31 -11.31
C GLY A 40 -0.71 10.03 -12.38
N SER A 41 0.52 10.50 -12.13
CA SER A 41 1.64 10.33 -13.06
C SER A 41 2.99 10.49 -12.35
N GLY A 42 4.07 10.07 -13.01
CA GLY A 42 5.44 10.19 -12.48
C GLY A 42 5.57 9.52 -11.10
N THR A 43 6.16 10.23 -10.14
CA THR A 43 6.32 9.74 -8.75
C THR A 43 5.01 9.61 -7.98
N SER A 44 3.90 10.14 -8.50
CA SER A 44 2.57 10.12 -7.87
C SER A 44 1.61 9.12 -8.52
N LEU A 45 2.11 8.23 -9.40
CA LEU A 45 1.30 7.17 -10.01
C LEU A 45 0.85 6.16 -8.95
N HIS A 46 -0.46 5.98 -8.82
CA HIS A 46 -1.07 5.06 -7.86
C HIS A 46 -2.40 4.50 -8.36
N TYR A 47 -2.85 3.38 -7.79
CA TYR A 47 -4.20 2.86 -8.00
C TYR A 47 -5.21 3.63 -7.17
N SER A 48 -6.37 3.94 -7.75
CA SER A 48 -7.54 4.48 -7.06
C SER A 48 -8.73 3.55 -7.27
N PHE A 49 -9.48 3.27 -6.21
CA PHE A 49 -10.78 2.63 -6.31
C PHE A 49 -11.72 3.48 -7.17
N ILE A 50 -12.39 2.88 -8.14
CA ILE A 50 -13.32 3.57 -9.06
C ILE A 50 -14.74 3.00 -9.02
N GLY A 51 -14.98 1.93 -8.26
CA GLY A 51 -16.28 1.29 -8.13
C GLY A 51 -16.19 -0.22 -8.24
N TYR A 52 -17.33 -0.83 -8.59
CA TYR A 52 -17.47 -2.27 -8.72
C TYR A 52 -17.91 -2.64 -10.14
N ASN A 53 -17.47 -3.79 -10.64
CA ASN A 53 -17.98 -4.42 -11.85
C ASN A 53 -18.37 -5.88 -11.56
N ASP A 54 -19.28 -6.43 -12.37
CA ASP A 54 -19.78 -7.80 -12.18
C ASP A 54 -18.69 -8.82 -12.55
N GLN A 55 -17.89 -9.22 -11.55
CA GLN A 55 -16.79 -10.17 -11.67
C GLN A 55 -17.10 -11.53 -11.03
N GLY A 56 -18.20 -11.62 -10.29
CA GLY A 56 -18.61 -12.84 -9.57
C GLY A 56 -18.44 -12.79 -8.05
N GLY A 57 -17.89 -11.73 -7.47
CA GLY A 57 -17.78 -11.54 -6.01
C GLY A 57 -18.76 -10.51 -5.42
N GLU A 58 -18.45 -9.98 -4.24
CA GLU A 58 -19.31 -9.02 -3.52
C GLU A 58 -19.01 -7.56 -3.92
N ASN A 59 -20.06 -6.74 -4.07
CA ASN A 59 -19.92 -5.28 -4.19
C ASN A 59 -19.57 -4.66 -2.82
N GLY A 60 -18.38 -4.95 -2.32
CA GLY A 60 -17.88 -4.47 -1.04
C GLY A 60 -16.36 -4.50 -0.98
N VAL A 61 -15.78 -3.60 -0.21
CA VAL A 61 -14.35 -3.63 0.09
C VAL A 61 -14.13 -4.60 1.25
N THR A 62 -13.49 -5.74 0.95
CA THR A 62 -13.13 -6.75 1.95
C THR A 62 -11.75 -6.47 2.55
N SER A 63 -11.41 -7.13 3.65
CA SER A 63 -10.04 -7.06 4.19
C SER A 63 -9.00 -7.63 3.22
N ALA A 64 -9.41 -8.58 2.38
CA ALA A 64 -8.57 -9.19 1.36
C ALA A 64 -8.38 -8.24 0.17
N SER A 65 -9.41 -7.51 -0.29
CA SER A 65 -9.22 -6.52 -1.35
C SER A 65 -8.42 -5.29 -0.92
N VAL A 66 -8.48 -4.89 0.36
CA VAL A 66 -7.52 -3.93 0.94
C VAL A 66 -6.10 -4.48 0.88
N THR A 67 -5.91 -5.76 1.19
CA THR A 67 -4.59 -6.41 1.11
C THR A 67 -4.05 -6.42 -0.32
N SER A 68 -4.90 -6.78 -1.28
CA SER A 68 -4.58 -6.73 -2.72
C SER A 68 -4.22 -5.32 -3.17
N ALA A 69 -5.00 -4.31 -2.78
CA ALA A 69 -4.73 -2.91 -3.11
C ALA A 69 -3.37 -2.43 -2.58
N ILE A 70 -3.00 -2.81 -1.35
CA ILE A 70 -1.67 -2.53 -0.80
C ILE A 70 -0.60 -3.26 -1.61
N GLN A 71 -0.78 -4.55 -1.89
CA GLN A 71 0.20 -5.37 -2.59
C GLN A 71 0.46 -4.84 -4.00
N GLU A 72 -0.59 -4.60 -4.77
CA GLU A 72 -0.47 -4.15 -6.16
C GLU A 72 0.06 -2.72 -6.23
N GLN A 73 -0.24 -1.86 -5.25
CA GLN A 73 0.42 -0.56 -5.17
C GLN A 73 1.90 -0.68 -4.79
N GLN A 74 2.30 -1.64 -3.94
CA GLN A 74 3.71 -1.92 -3.68
C GLN A 74 4.42 -2.36 -4.97
N ILE A 75 3.81 -3.26 -5.74
CA ILE A 75 4.35 -3.73 -7.03
C ILE A 75 4.47 -2.57 -8.03
N LEU A 76 3.40 -1.79 -8.21
CA LEU A 76 3.41 -0.62 -9.09
C LEU A 76 4.52 0.38 -8.71
N ASN A 77 4.75 0.60 -7.42
CA ASN A 77 5.86 1.44 -6.99
C ASN A 77 7.23 0.87 -7.39
N MET A 78 7.40 -0.45 -7.34
CA MET A 78 8.64 -1.13 -7.75
C MET A 78 8.84 -1.09 -9.27
N GLU A 79 7.77 -1.07 -10.05
CA GLU A 79 7.83 -1.04 -11.51
C GLU A 79 7.94 0.39 -12.09
N ASN A 80 7.51 1.39 -11.31
CA ASN A 80 7.52 2.79 -11.72
C ASN A 80 8.94 3.36 -11.77
N SER A 81 9.46 3.53 -12.99
CA SER A 81 10.79 4.08 -13.23
C SER A 81 10.96 5.51 -12.69
N ALA A 82 9.88 6.30 -12.57
CA ALA A 82 9.95 7.64 -11.98
C ALA A 82 10.28 7.62 -10.48
N LEU A 83 10.02 6.51 -9.78
CA LEU A 83 10.41 6.31 -8.38
C LEU A 83 11.82 5.71 -8.24
N GLN A 84 12.43 5.28 -9.34
CA GLN A 84 13.77 4.68 -9.36
C GLN A 84 14.77 5.68 -9.91
N ASP A 85 15.26 6.56 -9.04
CA ASP A 85 16.36 7.45 -9.43
C ASP A 85 17.61 6.62 -9.79
N ILE A 86 18.28 7.03 -10.87
CA ILE A 86 19.58 6.49 -11.31
C ILE A 86 20.72 7.13 -10.48
N GLY A 87 20.43 8.25 -9.80
CA GLY A 87 21.32 8.96 -8.89
C GLY A 87 21.22 8.53 -7.42
N LYS A 88 21.44 9.49 -6.50
CA LYS A 88 21.41 9.27 -5.03
C LYS A 88 20.07 9.64 -4.39
N GLY A 89 19.08 10.10 -5.17
CA GLY A 89 17.75 10.38 -4.67
C GLY A 89 17.04 9.10 -4.23
N THR A 90 16.18 9.21 -3.23
CA THR A 90 15.32 8.10 -2.78
C THR A 90 13.88 8.59 -2.77
N HIS A 91 12.97 7.84 -3.36
CA HIS A 91 11.54 8.17 -3.38
C HIS A 91 10.72 7.38 -2.36
N CYS A 92 11.35 6.98 -1.24
CA CYS A 92 10.75 6.17 -0.18
C CYS A 92 9.47 6.81 0.41
N ASN A 93 9.45 8.13 0.56
CA ASN A 93 8.27 8.88 1.01
C ASN A 93 7.17 8.93 -0.06
N GLN A 94 7.50 9.08 -1.35
CA GLN A 94 6.50 9.05 -2.42
C GLN A 94 5.89 7.65 -2.58
N GLY A 95 6.70 6.58 -2.56
CA GLY A 95 6.18 5.21 -2.61
C GLY A 95 5.22 4.92 -1.45
N THR A 96 5.56 5.36 -0.24
CA THR A 96 4.64 5.26 0.90
C THR A 96 3.36 6.06 0.67
N GLN A 97 3.46 7.31 0.20
CA GLN A 97 2.29 8.15 -0.09
C GLN A 97 1.37 7.55 -1.16
N ASN A 98 1.91 6.90 -2.19
CA ASN A 98 1.10 6.23 -3.20
C ASN A 98 0.26 5.10 -2.60
N ILE A 99 0.83 4.30 -1.68
CA ILE A 99 0.08 3.27 -0.94
C ILE A 99 -1.02 3.91 -0.09
N LEU A 100 -0.70 5.00 0.60
CA LEU A 100 -1.71 5.74 1.37
C LEU A 100 -2.82 6.29 0.47
N SER A 101 -2.50 6.74 -0.75
CA SER A 101 -3.50 7.26 -1.70
C SER A 101 -4.42 6.15 -2.21
N THR A 102 -3.87 4.98 -2.49
CA THR A 102 -4.66 3.80 -2.84
C THR A 102 -5.60 3.42 -1.71
N ILE A 103 -5.12 3.32 -0.48
CA ILE A 103 -5.99 2.99 0.66
C ILE A 103 -7.01 4.10 0.93
N GLN A 104 -6.61 5.37 0.82
CA GLN A 104 -7.48 6.53 0.96
C GLN A 104 -8.65 6.52 -0.03
N SER A 105 -8.44 6.06 -1.27
CA SER A 105 -9.49 6.01 -2.29
C SER A 105 -10.63 5.05 -1.95
N ILE A 106 -10.35 4.05 -1.11
CA ILE A 106 -11.31 3.09 -0.59
C ILE A 106 -12.17 3.70 0.53
N ILE A 107 -11.62 4.67 1.26
CA ILE A 107 -12.18 5.25 2.49
C ILE A 107 -12.19 6.79 2.42
N PRO A 108 -12.91 7.39 1.46
CA PRO A 108 -12.76 8.80 1.10
C PRO A 108 -13.01 9.80 2.23
N ASP A 109 -13.79 9.41 3.25
CA ASP A 109 -14.20 10.30 4.34
C ASP A 109 -13.16 10.49 5.46
N ILE A 110 -12.06 9.73 5.45
CA ILE A 110 -11.00 9.86 6.47
C ILE A 110 -9.71 10.30 5.82
N SER A 111 -8.94 11.22 6.39
CA SER A 111 -7.61 11.54 5.83
C SER A 111 -6.52 10.75 6.52
N ILE A 112 -5.96 9.75 5.82
CA ILE A 112 -4.84 8.93 6.32
C ILE A 112 -3.48 9.37 5.80
N GLN A 113 -3.47 10.43 4.98
CA GLN A 113 -2.30 10.91 4.27
C GLN A 113 -1.25 11.50 5.22
N ILE A 114 0.00 11.07 5.02
CA ILE A 114 1.15 11.58 5.76
C ILE A 114 2.13 12.16 4.74
N ARG A 115 2.32 13.48 4.77
CA ARG A 115 3.08 14.20 3.75
C ARG A 115 4.41 14.72 4.29
N GLY A 116 5.31 15.07 3.36
CA GLY A 116 6.63 15.61 3.65
C GLY A 116 7.77 14.62 3.38
N LYS A 117 8.96 14.95 3.88
CA LYS A 117 10.13 14.05 3.82
C LYS A 117 9.97 12.95 4.88
N ALA A 118 10.79 11.89 4.80
CA ALA A 118 10.71 10.77 5.73
C ALA A 118 10.77 11.17 7.23
N ASN A 119 11.60 12.15 7.59
CA ASN A 119 11.66 12.66 8.96
C ASN A 119 10.35 13.36 9.38
N ASP A 120 9.72 14.13 8.48
CA ASP A 120 8.46 14.83 8.76
C ASP A 120 7.31 13.83 8.89
N MET A 121 7.27 12.83 8.00
CA MET A 121 6.30 11.75 8.09
C MET A 121 6.43 10.98 9.40
N ASN A 122 7.65 10.72 9.87
CA ASN A 122 7.85 10.07 11.17
C ASN A 122 7.37 10.95 12.34
N LYS A 123 7.58 12.27 12.29
CA LYS A 123 7.03 13.18 13.32
C LYS A 123 5.50 13.17 13.35
N ILE A 124 4.85 13.10 12.18
CA ILE A 124 3.38 12.99 12.10
C ILE A 124 2.91 11.64 12.65
N LEU A 125 3.60 10.54 12.34
CA LEU A 125 3.29 9.21 12.87
C LEU A 125 3.46 9.12 14.40
N LEU A 126 4.45 9.81 14.96
CA LEU A 126 4.69 9.89 16.40
C LEU A 126 3.79 10.89 17.13
N SER A 127 3.03 11.71 16.41
CA SER A 127 2.17 12.73 17.01
C SER A 127 0.91 12.07 17.59
N ASP A 128 0.57 12.41 18.84
CA ASP A 128 -0.65 11.97 19.52
C ASP A 128 -1.95 12.39 18.80
N LYS A 129 -1.85 13.35 17.86
CA LYS A 129 -2.98 13.76 17.01
C LYS A 129 -3.29 12.75 15.90
N ASN A 130 -2.40 11.81 15.62
CA ASN A 130 -2.59 10.82 14.57
C ASN A 130 -3.36 9.60 15.11
N ILE A 131 -4.68 9.65 14.99
CA ILE A 131 -5.57 8.62 15.54
C ILE A 131 -5.70 7.36 14.67
N TYR A 132 -5.14 7.37 13.46
CA TYR A 132 -5.29 6.29 12.47
C TYR A 132 -4.11 5.31 12.48
N TYR A 133 -3.03 5.64 13.18
CA TYR A 133 -1.86 4.79 13.27
C TYR A 133 -1.51 4.56 14.74
N SER A 134 -1.10 3.33 15.06
CA SER A 134 -0.58 3.00 16.39
C SER A 134 0.87 2.61 16.27
N SER A 135 1.73 3.16 17.14
CA SER A 135 3.09 2.63 17.30
C SER A 135 3.02 1.25 17.94
N VAL A 136 3.82 0.31 17.44
CA VAL A 136 3.85 -1.08 17.88
C VAL A 136 5.28 -1.63 17.84
N SER A 137 5.48 -2.82 18.41
CA SER A 137 6.75 -3.53 18.27
C SER A 137 6.97 -4.02 16.82
N ALA A 138 8.22 -4.31 16.48
CA ALA A 138 8.56 -4.92 15.19
C ALA A 138 7.79 -6.23 14.96
N LYS A 139 7.70 -7.08 16.00
CA LYS A 139 6.99 -8.38 15.93
C LYS A 139 5.52 -8.19 15.58
N GLU A 140 4.85 -7.23 16.22
CA GLU A 140 3.43 -6.92 15.96
C GLU A 140 3.23 -6.36 14.57
N ALA A 141 4.10 -5.45 14.11
CA ALA A 141 4.01 -4.89 12.77
C ALA A 141 4.16 -5.97 11.68
N PHE A 142 5.13 -6.87 11.81
CA PHE A 142 5.28 -8.00 10.88
C PHE A 142 4.10 -8.96 10.94
N ALA A 143 3.59 -9.27 12.14
CA ALA A 143 2.41 -10.11 12.28
C ALA A 143 1.17 -9.48 11.63
N TYR A 144 1.00 -8.16 11.74
CA TYR A 144 -0.09 -7.39 11.14
C TYR A 144 0.03 -7.39 9.59
N ALA A 145 1.21 -7.09 9.06
CA ALA A 145 1.48 -7.13 7.62
C ALA A 145 1.33 -8.54 7.03
N ASN A 146 1.72 -9.58 7.78
CA ASN A 146 1.55 -10.96 7.35
C ASN A 146 0.08 -11.41 7.27
N LYS A 147 -0.82 -10.69 7.94
CA LYS A 147 -2.28 -10.82 7.82
C LYS A 147 -2.88 -9.88 6.77
N GLY A 148 -2.05 -9.13 6.02
CA GLY A 148 -2.47 -8.25 4.94
C GLY A 148 -2.66 -6.78 5.33
N GLY A 149 -2.49 -6.43 6.61
CA GLY A 149 -2.67 -5.07 7.08
C GLY A 149 -1.53 -4.13 6.72
N LEU A 150 -1.83 -2.83 6.56
CA LEU A 150 -0.82 -1.81 6.30
C LEU A 150 0.03 -1.56 7.56
N ALA A 151 1.32 -1.90 7.48
CA ALA A 151 2.32 -1.55 8.48
C ALA A 151 3.45 -0.71 7.88
N ILE A 152 3.91 0.29 8.63
CA ILE A 152 4.95 1.24 8.22
C ILE A 152 6.15 1.08 9.15
N VAL A 153 7.35 1.09 8.59
CA VAL A 153 8.60 1.19 9.33
C VAL A 153 9.30 2.50 8.99
N THR A 154 9.82 3.17 10.01
CA THR A 154 10.51 4.44 9.88
C THR A 154 11.88 4.43 10.56
N TYR A 155 12.75 5.31 10.10
CA TYR A 155 13.97 5.74 10.77
C TYR A 155 14.08 7.26 10.65
N THR A 156 14.17 7.96 11.77
CA THR A 156 14.54 9.38 11.78
C THR A 156 16.05 9.52 11.78
N ASN A 157 16.56 10.28 10.81
CA ASN A 157 17.95 10.69 10.86
C ASN A 157 18.12 11.80 11.91
N PRO A 158 19.01 11.65 12.91
CA PRO A 158 19.23 12.70 13.91
C PRO A 158 19.86 13.96 13.30
N ASP A 159 20.55 13.84 12.16
CA ASP A 159 21.04 14.99 11.41
C ASP A 159 19.89 15.60 10.59
N PRO A 160 19.48 16.87 10.87
CA PRO A 160 18.38 17.51 10.16
C PRO A 160 18.67 17.77 8.67
N ASN A 161 19.94 17.76 8.26
CA ASN A 161 20.35 17.95 6.87
C ASN A 161 20.34 16.65 6.06
N ARG A 162 20.05 15.51 6.70
CA ARG A 162 20.02 14.20 6.05
C ARG A 162 18.63 13.59 6.11
N SER A 163 18.28 12.87 5.05
CA SER A 163 17.01 12.15 5.00
C SER A 163 16.98 10.99 6.00
N GLY A 164 15.84 10.84 6.65
CA GLY A 164 15.43 9.59 7.29
C GLY A 164 15.06 8.53 6.27
N HIS A 165 14.29 7.54 6.70
CA HIS A 165 13.73 6.52 5.83
C HIS A 165 12.32 6.14 6.28
N ILE A 166 11.46 5.85 5.32
CA ILE A 166 10.10 5.38 5.56
C ILE A 166 9.75 4.36 4.48
N ALA A 167 9.16 3.25 4.87
CA ALA A 167 8.73 2.21 3.96
C ALA A 167 7.57 1.43 4.55
N THR A 168 6.83 0.71 3.72
CA THR A 168 5.79 -0.23 4.19
C THR A 168 6.36 -1.65 4.32
N LEU A 169 5.85 -2.43 5.26
CA LEU A 169 6.11 -3.86 5.27
C LEU A 169 5.37 -4.53 4.09
N GLY A 170 5.99 -5.54 3.49
CA GLY A 170 5.38 -6.30 2.39
C GLY A 170 4.18 -7.12 2.88
N VAL A 171 3.12 -7.15 2.08
CA VAL A 171 1.88 -7.91 2.35
C VAL A 171 1.66 -8.99 1.28
N GLY A 172 0.67 -9.85 1.48
CA GLY A 172 0.25 -10.88 0.50
C GLY A 172 1.40 -11.83 0.10
N LYS A 173 1.83 -11.81 -1.17
CA LYS A 173 2.96 -12.63 -1.65
C LYS A 173 4.33 -12.13 -1.17
N ASN A 174 4.41 -10.91 -0.65
CA ASN A 174 5.66 -10.23 -0.28
C ASN A 174 5.95 -10.24 1.24
N LYS A 175 5.34 -11.17 1.98
CA LYS A 175 5.43 -11.26 3.45
C LYS A 175 6.87 -11.32 3.96
N ASN A 176 7.09 -10.83 5.19
CA ASN A 176 8.40 -10.77 5.87
C ASN A 176 9.46 -9.91 5.17
N THR A 177 9.07 -9.02 4.25
CA THR A 177 9.97 -8.06 3.59
C THR A 177 9.56 -6.62 3.87
N VAL A 178 10.37 -5.67 3.40
CA VAL A 178 10.06 -4.24 3.33
C VAL A 178 9.97 -3.85 1.86
N ALA A 179 8.89 -3.18 1.48
CA ALA A 179 8.74 -2.58 0.16
C ALA A 179 9.58 -1.29 0.10
N ASN A 180 10.84 -1.43 -0.31
CA ASN A 180 11.81 -0.36 -0.30
C ASN A 180 11.88 0.35 -1.66
N ILE A 181 11.78 1.68 -1.65
CA ILE A 181 12.01 2.55 -2.81
C ILE A 181 13.28 3.37 -2.57
N GLY A 182 14.35 3.03 -3.28
CA GLY A 182 15.63 3.71 -3.25
C GLY A 182 16.19 3.90 -4.67
N PRO A 183 17.51 4.06 -4.81
CA PRO A 183 18.14 3.92 -6.12
C PRO A 183 17.81 2.54 -6.70
N LYS A 184 17.75 2.42 -8.04
CA LYS A 184 17.31 1.20 -8.74
C LYS A 184 17.87 -0.11 -8.18
N MET A 185 19.16 -0.16 -7.83
CA MET A 185 19.82 -1.36 -7.29
C MET A 185 19.37 -1.78 -5.88
N TYR A 186 18.69 -0.88 -5.15
CA TYR A 186 18.19 -1.10 -3.80
C TYR A 186 16.67 -1.15 -3.73
N THR A 187 15.97 -0.73 -4.79
CA THR A 187 14.51 -0.84 -4.90
C THR A 187 14.08 -2.30 -4.97
N GLY A 188 13.02 -2.64 -4.25
CA GLY A 188 12.44 -3.98 -4.23
C GLY A 188 11.92 -4.39 -2.85
N PHE A 189 11.42 -5.62 -2.80
CA PHE A 189 11.09 -6.30 -1.55
C PHE A 189 12.36 -6.85 -0.92
N VAL A 190 12.85 -6.18 0.13
CA VAL A 190 14.14 -6.49 0.74
C VAL A 190 14.01 -6.80 2.23
N PRO A 191 14.97 -7.55 2.82
CA PRO A 191 15.02 -7.70 4.27
C PRO A 191 15.09 -6.35 4.97
N LEU A 192 14.46 -6.23 6.14
CA LEU A 192 14.43 -4.98 6.91
C LEU A 192 15.80 -4.33 7.09
N ASN A 193 16.81 -5.12 7.43
CA ASN A 193 18.16 -4.61 7.68
C ASN A 193 18.93 -4.20 6.40
N LYS A 194 18.40 -4.56 5.22
CA LYS A 194 18.89 -4.07 3.92
C LYS A 194 18.24 -2.73 3.55
N ALA A 195 16.95 -2.53 3.86
CA ALA A 195 16.28 -1.23 3.69
C ALA A 195 16.78 -0.20 4.71
N ILE A 196 16.83 -0.58 5.98
CA ILE A 196 17.27 0.27 7.09
C ILE A 196 18.33 -0.50 7.89
N SER A 197 19.58 -0.05 7.83
CA SER A 197 20.72 -0.65 8.54
C SER A 197 20.37 -1.11 9.97
N LYS A 198 20.88 -2.27 10.38
CA LYS A 198 20.64 -2.88 11.71
C LYS A 198 20.90 -1.91 12.87
N ASN A 199 21.91 -1.05 12.74
CA ASN A 199 22.36 -0.13 13.78
C ASN A 199 21.50 1.15 13.90
N LYS A 200 20.56 1.36 12.97
CA LYS A 200 19.64 2.50 13.00
C LYS A 200 18.38 2.14 13.81
N PRO A 201 17.96 3.00 14.77
CA PRO A 201 16.73 2.78 15.52
C PRO A 201 15.52 2.83 14.57
N LYS A 202 14.62 1.86 14.71
CA LYS A 202 13.43 1.72 13.85
C LYS A 202 12.20 1.92 14.71
N VAL A 203 11.22 2.62 14.17
CA VAL A 203 9.88 2.73 14.76
C VAL A 203 8.89 2.09 13.81
N PHE A 204 7.94 1.35 14.36
CA PHE A 204 6.93 0.64 13.58
C PHE A 204 5.55 1.14 13.93
N PHE A 205 4.69 1.19 12.92
CA PHE A 205 3.31 1.62 13.02
C PHE A 205 2.40 0.67 12.26
N ILE A 206 1.20 0.47 12.76
CA ILE A 206 0.11 -0.19 12.03
C ILE A 206 -1.00 0.82 11.77
N PHE A 207 -1.60 0.74 10.59
CA PHE A 207 -2.84 1.45 10.29
C PHE A 207 -4.02 0.75 10.97
N LEU A 208 -4.88 1.50 11.66
CA LEU A 208 -5.99 0.96 12.43
C LEU A 208 -7.27 0.86 11.59
N ILE A 209 -7.36 -0.21 10.81
CA ILE A 209 -8.52 -0.47 9.92
C ILE A 209 -9.84 -0.61 10.69
N ASN A 210 -9.79 -1.03 11.96
CA ASN A 210 -10.98 -1.27 12.80
C ASN A 210 -11.70 0.02 13.24
N LYS A 211 -11.10 1.20 12.98
CA LYS A 211 -11.78 2.50 13.12
C LYS A 211 -12.57 2.89 11.88
N LEU A 212 -12.49 2.10 10.81
CA LEU A 212 -13.48 2.12 9.75
C LEU A 212 -14.74 1.48 10.34
N GLN A 213 -15.72 2.29 10.73
CA GLN A 213 -17.09 1.78 10.78
C GLN A 213 -17.32 1.09 9.44
N THR A 214 -17.74 -0.18 9.48
CA THR A 214 -18.12 -0.99 8.32
C THR A 214 -18.83 -0.10 7.32
N VAL A 215 -18.11 0.31 6.27
CA VAL A 215 -18.71 1.07 5.18
C VAL A 215 -19.45 0.04 4.35
N THR A 216 -20.63 -0.35 4.83
CA THR A 216 -21.62 -0.96 3.96
C THR A 216 -22.05 0.15 3.01
N ILE A 217 -21.40 0.26 1.84
CA ILE A 217 -21.95 1.05 0.75
C ILE A 217 -23.17 0.27 0.26
N LYS A 218 -24.33 0.57 0.84
CA LYS A 218 -25.61 0.13 0.32
C LYS A 218 -25.84 0.86 -1.00
N TYR A 219 -26.02 0.09 -2.07
CA TYR A 219 -26.86 0.49 -3.20
C TYR A 219 -28.17 -0.26 -3.09
#